data_AF-B1XNR1-F1
#
_entry.id   AF-B1XNR1-F1
#
_cell.length_a   1.000
_cell.length_b   1.000
_cell.length_c   1.000
_cell.angle_alpha   90.00
_cell.angle_beta   90.00
_cell.angle_gamma   90.00
#
_symmetry.space_group_name_H-M   'P 1'
#
loop_
_entity.id
_entity.type
_entity.pdbx_description
1 polymer ?
#
loop_
_entity_poly.entity_id
_entity_poly.type
_entity_poly.pdbx_seq_one_letter_code
_entity_poly.pdbx_strand_id
1 'polypeptide(L)'
;MAATLKSSNLDLLKRFNRSFPEFYEQFVSSEAQFQNLQLAYQLYRAKKPIVEINPEGNRSIFQFAYRNQSFLLSDIFGILLAYGLKIHSLSLYGQIQAPMLVFIKISLDRNNQPLAPNTAGNVCRAVREALAGRFEVEEMLAVEFDFAEGLAEVHTEFYIDPVFHLPTLIIEAKGQEGLLYRAMYAIWQEDLLVINANLVSWRGNARLILYLFGPNESAIPEYLGQRIASNVRDRLLHLS
;
A
#
# COMPACT_ATOMS: atom_id res chain seq x y z
N MET A 1 -8.22 21.22 -19.13
CA MET A 1 -9.66 21.54 -19.17
C MET A 1 -10.42 20.30 -18.74
N ALA A 2 -11.09 20.34 -17.59
CA ALA A 2 -11.85 19.20 -17.10
C ALA A 2 -13.11 19.03 -17.97
N ALA A 3 -13.14 17.97 -18.78
CA ALA A 3 -14.36 17.60 -19.49
C ALA A 3 -15.45 17.31 -18.46
N THR A 4 -16.57 18.02 -18.56
CA THR A 4 -17.75 17.79 -17.70
C THR A 4 -18.21 16.35 -17.85
N LEU A 5 -18.14 15.58 -16.76
CA LEU A 5 -18.56 14.19 -16.72
C LEU A 5 -20.06 14.08 -17.03
N LYS A 6 -20.44 13.15 -17.91
CA LYS A 6 -21.86 12.83 -18.21
C LYS A 6 -22.57 12.38 -16.92
N SER A 7 -23.86 12.70 -16.77
CA SER A 7 -24.66 12.33 -15.58
C SER A 7 -24.58 10.84 -15.23
N SER A 8 -24.62 9.95 -16.22
CA SER A 8 -24.46 8.50 -16.05
C SER A 8 -23.11 8.10 -15.42
N ASN A 9 -22.04 8.85 -15.72
CA ASN A 9 -20.71 8.59 -15.17
C ASN A 9 -20.61 9.08 -13.71
N LEU A 10 -21.32 10.15 -13.37
CA LEU A 10 -21.39 10.65 -11.99
C LEU A 10 -22.15 9.69 -11.09
N ASP A 11 -23.27 9.12 -11.56
CA ASP A 11 -24.01 8.12 -10.79
C ASP A 11 -23.21 6.84 -10.58
N LEU A 12 -22.49 6.40 -11.62
CA LEU A 12 -21.58 5.25 -11.51
C LEU A 12 -20.46 5.52 -10.50
N LEU A 13 -19.84 6.70 -10.56
CA LEU A 13 -18.79 7.11 -9.64
C LEU A 13 -19.28 7.14 -8.19
N LYS A 14 -20.44 7.74 -7.93
CA LYS A 14 -21.06 7.74 -6.59
C LYS A 14 -21.32 6.32 -6.06
N ARG A 15 -21.81 5.42 -6.91
CA ARG A 15 -22.02 4.01 -6.51
C ARG A 15 -20.71 3.30 -6.21
N PHE A 16 -19.68 3.55 -7.03
CA PHE A 16 -18.34 3.02 -6.82
C PHE A 16 -17.74 3.51 -5.50
N ASN A 17 -17.83 4.81 -5.22
CA ASN A 17 -17.26 5.43 -4.02
C ASN A 17 -17.89 4.93 -2.71
N ARG A 18 -19.17 4.51 -2.71
CA ARG A 18 -19.85 3.92 -1.53
C ARG A 18 -19.19 2.65 -1.00
N SER A 19 -18.35 2.00 -1.81
CA SER A 19 -17.61 0.82 -1.38
C SER A 19 -16.35 1.14 -0.58
N PHE A 20 -15.95 2.41 -0.49
CA PHE A 20 -14.81 2.89 0.28
C PHE A 20 -15.27 3.45 1.64
N PRO A 21 -14.33 3.74 2.57
CA PRO A 21 -14.66 4.50 3.78
C PRO A 21 -15.35 5.83 3.46
N GLU A 22 -16.22 6.30 4.37
CA GLU A 22 -17.09 7.47 4.14
C GLU A 22 -16.31 8.75 3.79
N PHE A 23 -15.07 8.86 4.26
CA PHE A 23 -14.20 10.00 3.98
C PHE A 23 -13.57 9.96 2.57
N TYR A 24 -13.64 8.84 1.84
CA TYR A 24 -12.96 8.68 0.56
C TYR A 24 -13.28 9.80 -0.43
N GLU A 25 -14.57 10.17 -0.57
CA GLU A 25 -14.95 11.25 -1.49
C GLU A 25 -14.43 12.63 -1.08
N GLN A 26 -14.19 12.85 0.21
CA GLN A 26 -13.78 14.13 0.77
C GLN A 26 -12.28 14.37 0.64
N PHE A 27 -11.47 13.31 0.75
CA PHE A 27 -10.01 13.41 0.80
C PHE A 27 -9.31 12.94 -0.48
N VAL A 28 -10.01 12.23 -1.36
CA VAL A 28 -9.45 11.75 -2.63
C VAL A 28 -9.91 12.64 -3.76
N SER A 29 -8.97 13.11 -4.60
CA SER A 29 -9.30 13.98 -5.72
C SER A 29 -10.26 13.29 -6.70
N SER A 30 -11.14 14.06 -7.34
CA SER A 30 -12.08 13.51 -8.33
C SER A 30 -11.37 12.80 -9.50
N GLU A 31 -10.15 13.23 -9.84
CA GLU A 31 -9.30 12.56 -10.82
C GLU A 31 -8.88 11.16 -10.35
N ALA A 32 -8.41 11.04 -9.11
CA ALA A 32 -8.02 9.74 -8.53
C ALA A 32 -9.24 8.82 -8.36
N GLN A 33 -10.40 9.35 -7.96
CA GLN A 33 -11.65 8.58 -7.89
C GLN A 33 -12.04 8.02 -9.27
N PHE A 34 -11.97 8.85 -10.32
CA PHE A 34 -12.27 8.41 -11.68
C PHE A 34 -11.26 7.40 -12.21
N GLN A 35 -9.97 7.60 -11.93
CA GLN A 35 -8.91 6.65 -12.28
C GLN A 35 -9.14 5.29 -11.61
N ASN A 36 -9.50 5.26 -10.33
CA ASN A 36 -9.80 4.02 -9.61
C ASN A 36 -11.03 3.32 -10.20
N LEU A 37 -12.07 4.06 -10.58
CA LEU A 37 -13.23 3.49 -11.29
C LEU A 37 -12.82 2.85 -12.64
N GLN A 38 -11.94 3.51 -13.40
CA GLN A 38 -11.42 2.94 -14.65
C GLN A 38 -10.64 1.65 -14.41
N LEU A 39 -9.78 1.63 -13.39
CA LEU A 39 -9.03 0.43 -13.00
C LEU A 39 -9.97 -0.71 -12.57
N ALA A 40 -11.00 -0.41 -11.79
CA ALA A 40 -12.00 -1.38 -11.38
C ALA A 40 -12.71 -2.00 -12.59
N TYR A 41 -13.06 -1.18 -13.58
CA TYR A 41 -13.66 -1.64 -14.82
C TYR A 41 -12.70 -2.49 -15.67
N GLN A 42 -11.42 -2.09 -15.76
CA GLN A 42 -10.39 -2.89 -16.43
C GLN A 42 -10.20 -4.25 -15.75
N LEU A 43 -10.11 -4.27 -14.43
CA LEU A 43 -10.00 -5.48 -13.63
C LEU A 43 -11.21 -6.40 -13.85
N TYR A 44 -12.43 -5.85 -13.85
CA TYR A 44 -13.66 -6.60 -14.16
C TYR A 44 -13.61 -7.27 -15.53
N ARG A 45 -13.10 -6.56 -16.55
CA ARG A 45 -12.99 -7.10 -17.92
C ARG A 45 -11.87 -8.13 -18.07
N ALA A 46 -10.68 -7.83 -17.53
CA ALA A 46 -9.49 -8.65 -17.71
C ALA A 46 -9.46 -9.88 -16.78
N LYS A 47 -10.15 -9.80 -15.63
CA LYS A 47 -10.14 -10.81 -14.55
C LYS A 47 -8.72 -11.16 -14.07
N LYS A 48 -7.79 -10.21 -14.15
CA LYS A 48 -6.38 -10.35 -13.76
C LYS A 48 -5.92 -9.09 -13.05
N PRO A 49 -4.96 -9.19 -12.10
CA PRO A 49 -4.39 -8.02 -11.45
C PRO A 49 -3.88 -6.99 -12.47
N ILE A 50 -4.20 -5.72 -12.25
CA ILE A 50 -3.56 -4.62 -12.97
C ILE A 50 -2.23 -4.36 -12.28
N VAL A 51 -1.14 -4.43 -13.04
CA VAL A 51 0.23 -4.17 -12.57
C VAL A 51 0.98 -3.48 -13.69
N GLU A 52 1.14 -2.17 -13.59
CA GLU A 52 1.71 -1.33 -14.64
C GLU A 52 2.76 -0.39 -14.06
N ILE A 53 3.84 -0.17 -14.81
CA ILE A 53 4.84 0.85 -14.49
C ILE A 53 5.05 1.68 -15.74
N ASN A 54 4.71 2.96 -15.65
CA ASN A 54 4.83 3.91 -16.75
C ASN A 54 5.70 5.10 -16.33
N PRO A 55 6.55 5.64 -17.21
CA PRO A 55 7.29 6.87 -16.91
C PRO A 55 6.33 8.07 -16.84
N GLU A 56 6.51 8.93 -15.84
CA GLU A 56 5.80 10.20 -15.67
C GLU A 56 6.82 11.27 -15.23
N GLY A 57 7.19 12.16 -16.16
CA GLY A 57 8.23 13.16 -15.94
C GLY A 57 9.60 12.52 -15.67
N ASN A 58 10.19 12.80 -14.52
CA ASN A 58 11.50 12.27 -14.10
C ASN A 58 11.41 11.00 -13.24
N ARG A 59 10.22 10.41 -13.10
CA ARG A 59 9.96 9.22 -12.27
C ARG A 59 9.14 8.21 -13.05
N SER A 60 8.94 7.04 -12.45
CA SER A 60 7.93 6.09 -12.88
C SER A 60 6.79 6.03 -11.88
N ILE A 61 5.59 5.79 -12.39
CA ILE A 61 4.42 5.48 -11.59
C ILE A 61 4.17 3.98 -11.68
N PHE A 62 4.25 3.31 -10.54
CA PHE A 62 3.70 1.97 -10.36
C PHE A 62 2.22 2.09 -10.02
N GLN A 63 1.39 1.44 -10.82
CA GLN A 63 -0.05 1.39 -10.68
C GLN A 63 -0.49 -0.05 -10.49
N PHE A 64 -1.26 -0.28 -9.44
CA PHE A 64 -1.76 -1.59 -9.08
C PHE A 64 -3.24 -1.55 -8.72
N ALA A 65 -3.99 -2.55 -9.18
CA ALA A 65 -5.37 -2.77 -8.74
C ALA A 65 -5.70 -4.27 -8.70
N TYR A 66 -6.13 -4.75 -7.54
CA TYR A 66 -6.60 -6.13 -7.36
C TYR A 66 -7.43 -6.29 -6.07
N ARG A 67 -7.84 -7.51 -5.73
CA ARG A 67 -8.44 -7.82 -4.43
C ARG A 67 -7.43 -7.56 -3.31
N ASN A 68 -7.87 -6.92 -2.24
CA ASN A 68 -7.01 -6.59 -1.11
C ASN A 68 -6.72 -7.85 -0.26
N GLN A 69 -5.47 -7.98 0.20
CA GLN A 69 -4.98 -9.11 1.01
C GLN A 69 -3.90 -8.59 1.97
N SER A 70 -3.78 -9.19 3.16
CA SER A 70 -2.86 -8.73 4.21
C SER A 70 -1.38 -8.79 3.80
N PHE A 71 -0.97 -9.84 3.07
CA PHE A 71 0.41 -10.01 2.60
C PHE A 71 0.81 -9.09 1.42
N LEU A 72 -0.17 -8.57 0.67
CA LEU A 72 0.04 -7.93 -0.63
C LEU A 72 1.09 -6.81 -0.60
N LEU A 73 1.03 -5.95 0.41
CA LEU A 73 1.94 -4.80 0.48
C LEU A 73 3.35 -5.22 0.84
N SER A 74 3.52 -6.24 1.68
CA SER A 74 4.84 -6.78 2.00
C SER A 74 5.51 -7.32 0.73
N ASP A 75 4.78 -8.07 -0.10
CA ASP A 75 5.30 -8.57 -1.38
C ASP A 75 5.66 -7.43 -2.34
N ILE A 76 4.76 -6.46 -2.53
CA ILE A 76 5.01 -5.33 -3.42
C ILE A 76 6.25 -4.56 -2.96
N PHE A 77 6.30 -4.12 -1.70
CA PHE A 77 7.45 -3.34 -1.23
C PHE A 77 8.74 -4.16 -1.19
N GLY A 78 8.65 -5.47 -0.94
CA GLY A 78 9.81 -6.34 -1.00
C GLY A 78 10.37 -6.48 -2.41
N ILE A 79 9.52 -6.63 -3.42
CA ILE A 79 9.95 -6.62 -4.82
C ILE A 79 10.53 -5.27 -5.22
N LEU A 80 9.89 -4.15 -4.82
CA LEU A 80 10.42 -2.83 -5.12
C LEU A 80 11.80 -2.61 -4.48
N LEU A 81 11.98 -3.10 -3.25
CA LEU A 81 13.25 -3.08 -2.52
C LEU A 81 14.33 -3.88 -3.24
N ALA A 82 14.04 -5.12 -3.63
CA ALA A 82 15.01 -5.99 -4.30
C ALA A 82 15.47 -5.46 -5.67
N TYR A 83 14.63 -4.67 -6.34
CA TYR A 83 15.02 -3.97 -7.57
C TYR A 83 15.77 -2.65 -7.32
N GLY A 84 16.05 -2.30 -6.05
CA GLY A 84 16.72 -1.07 -5.63
C GLY A 84 15.92 0.18 -5.98
N LEU A 85 14.59 0.12 -5.86
CA LEU A 85 13.70 1.21 -6.25
C LEU A 85 13.43 2.14 -5.07
N LYS A 86 13.61 3.44 -5.31
CA LYS A 86 13.31 4.48 -4.33
C LYS A 86 11.87 4.93 -4.47
N ILE A 87 11.12 4.88 -3.37
CA ILE A 87 9.73 5.32 -3.29
C ILE A 87 9.68 6.78 -2.82
N HIS A 88 8.93 7.61 -3.54
CA HIS A 88 8.75 9.03 -3.23
C HIS A 88 7.37 9.37 -2.71
N SER A 89 6.36 8.63 -3.14
CA SER A 89 5.00 8.77 -2.65
C SER A 89 4.26 7.46 -2.76
N LEU A 90 3.29 7.29 -1.86
CA LEU A 90 2.36 6.16 -1.81
C LEU A 90 0.96 6.74 -1.67
N SER A 91 0.05 6.26 -2.52
CA SER A 91 -1.38 6.42 -2.35
C SER A 91 -2.01 5.04 -2.42
N LEU A 92 -2.76 4.69 -1.38
CA LEU A 92 -3.45 3.41 -1.28
C LEU A 92 -4.90 3.64 -0.88
N TYR A 93 -5.81 3.07 -1.64
CA TYR A 93 -7.25 3.15 -1.39
C TYR A 93 -7.87 1.77 -1.49
N GLY A 94 -8.31 1.24 -0.36
CA GLY A 94 -9.02 -0.03 -0.24
C GLY A 94 -10.52 0.20 -0.10
N GLN A 95 -11.29 -0.64 -0.78
CA GLN A 95 -12.72 -0.79 -0.52
C GLN A 95 -12.92 -1.54 0.80
N ILE A 96 -13.96 -1.16 1.52
CA ILE A 96 -14.45 -1.79 2.76
C ILE A 96 -15.75 -2.58 2.53
N GLN A 97 -16.21 -2.66 1.28
CA GLN A 97 -17.31 -3.51 0.85
C GLN A 97 -16.89 -4.33 -0.36
N ALA A 98 -17.56 -5.46 -0.57
CA ALA A 98 -17.33 -6.32 -1.73
C ALA A 98 -17.35 -5.48 -3.04
N PRO A 99 -16.39 -5.67 -3.96
CA PRO A 99 -15.44 -6.79 -4.02
C PRO A 99 -14.11 -6.61 -3.27
N MET A 100 -13.99 -5.64 -2.36
CA MET A 100 -12.80 -5.43 -1.52
C MET A 100 -11.52 -5.21 -2.34
N LEU A 101 -11.62 -4.36 -3.37
CA LEU A 101 -10.47 -4.01 -4.19
C LEU A 101 -9.56 -3.00 -3.49
N VAL A 102 -8.27 -3.05 -3.81
CA VAL A 102 -7.29 -2.05 -3.43
C VAL A 102 -6.67 -1.44 -4.67
N PHE A 103 -6.49 -0.12 -4.64
CA PHE A 103 -5.88 0.68 -5.69
C PHE A 103 -4.64 1.34 -5.12
N ILE A 104 -3.48 1.04 -5.70
CA ILE A 104 -2.19 1.53 -5.23
C ILE A 104 -1.54 2.32 -6.36
N LYS A 105 -1.07 3.53 -6.03
CA LYS A 105 -0.25 4.37 -6.90
C LYS A 105 1.02 4.72 -6.14
N ILE A 106 2.17 4.35 -6.69
CA ILE A 106 3.49 4.62 -6.10
C ILE A 106 4.32 5.40 -7.11
N SER A 107 4.84 6.56 -6.69
CA SER A 107 5.87 7.26 -7.46
C SER A 107 7.23 6.73 -7.04
N LEU A 108 7.99 6.23 -7.99
CA LEU A 108 9.29 5.62 -7.74
C LEU A 108 10.32 5.97 -8.81
N ASP A 109 11.59 5.82 -8.46
CA ASP A 109 12.68 5.88 -9.43
C ASP A 109 13.76 4.85 -9.11
N ARG A 110 14.70 4.71 -10.03
CA ARG A 110 15.96 4.05 -9.78
C ARG A 110 17.07 5.04 -10.12
N ASN A 111 17.93 5.34 -9.16
CA ASN A 111 19.04 6.29 -9.34
C ASN A 111 18.58 7.67 -9.84
N ASN A 112 17.45 8.18 -9.33
CA ASN A 112 16.84 9.46 -9.76
C ASN A 112 16.43 9.50 -11.25
N GLN A 113 16.17 8.33 -11.84
CA GLN A 113 15.70 8.20 -13.22
C GLN A 113 14.46 7.30 -13.31
N PRO A 114 13.56 7.55 -14.28
CA PRO A 114 12.47 6.62 -14.56
C PRO A 114 13.02 5.25 -14.95
N LEU A 115 12.26 4.21 -14.65
CA LEU A 115 12.65 2.84 -14.96
C LEU A 115 12.70 2.63 -16.48
N ALA A 116 13.78 2.01 -16.94
CA ALA A 116 13.85 1.52 -18.30
C ALA A 116 12.73 0.48 -18.56
N PRO A 117 12.18 0.39 -19.78
CA PRO A 117 11.06 -0.50 -20.10
C PRO A 117 11.28 -1.97 -19.68
N ASN A 118 12.50 -2.49 -19.86
CA ASN A 118 12.85 -3.85 -19.45
C ASN A 118 12.78 -4.03 -17.92
N THR A 119 13.30 -3.06 -17.15
CA THR A 119 13.25 -3.08 -15.69
C THR A 119 11.81 -2.99 -15.21
N ALA A 120 11.03 -2.06 -15.77
CA ALA A 120 9.59 -1.93 -15.48
C ALA A 120 8.83 -3.24 -15.75
N GLY A 121 9.07 -3.86 -16.91
CA GLY A 121 8.47 -5.16 -17.27
C GLY A 121 8.85 -6.29 -16.30
N ASN A 122 10.10 -6.33 -15.86
CA ASN A 122 10.58 -7.33 -14.89
C ASN A 122 9.94 -7.17 -13.51
N VAL A 123 9.82 -5.93 -13.01
CA VAL A 123 9.14 -5.64 -11.74
C VAL A 123 7.66 -6.05 -11.83
N CYS A 124 6.97 -5.65 -12.90
CA CYS A 124 5.57 -6.03 -13.12
C CYS A 124 5.39 -7.55 -13.22
N ARG A 125 6.36 -8.27 -13.79
CA ARG A 125 6.35 -9.73 -13.83
C ARG A 125 6.54 -10.31 -12.43
N ALA A 126 7.53 -9.86 -11.68
CA ALA A 126 7.79 -10.34 -10.31
C ALA A 126 6.55 -10.18 -9.42
N VAL A 127 5.87 -9.03 -9.46
CA VAL A 127 4.63 -8.81 -8.69
C VAL A 127 3.53 -9.79 -9.11
N ARG A 128 3.37 -10.06 -10.41
CA ARG A 128 2.38 -11.05 -10.88
C ARG A 128 2.71 -12.47 -10.47
N GLU A 129 3.99 -12.84 -10.42
CA GLU A 129 4.44 -14.15 -9.98
C GLU A 129 4.24 -14.34 -8.47
N ALA A 130 4.51 -13.31 -7.66
CA ALA A 130 4.26 -13.30 -6.22
C ALA A 130 2.76 -13.49 -5.91
N LEU A 131 1.89 -12.72 -6.58
CA LEU A 131 0.43 -12.88 -6.49
C LEU A 131 -0.07 -14.27 -6.88
N ALA A 132 0.68 -14.98 -7.71
CA ALA A 132 0.35 -16.33 -8.13
C ALA A 132 0.97 -17.42 -7.24
N GLY A 133 1.67 -17.05 -6.15
CA GLY A 133 2.37 -17.97 -5.26
C GLY A 133 3.53 -18.69 -5.93
N ARG A 134 4.13 -18.09 -6.97
CA ARG A 134 5.27 -18.66 -7.72
C ARG A 134 6.59 -17.95 -7.41
N PHE A 135 6.56 -16.99 -6.49
CA PHE A 135 7.70 -16.16 -6.15
C PHE A 135 7.66 -15.79 -4.67
N GLU A 136 8.57 -16.36 -3.90
CA GLU A 136 8.70 -16.12 -2.46
C GLU A 136 9.57 -14.87 -2.23
N VAL A 137 8.93 -13.75 -1.91
CA VAL A 137 9.62 -12.45 -1.76
C VAL A 137 10.60 -12.46 -0.59
N GLU A 138 10.23 -13.12 0.51
CA GLU A 138 11.08 -13.25 1.69
C GLU A 138 12.39 -13.99 1.39
N GLU A 139 12.32 -15.11 0.64
CA GLU A 139 13.49 -15.88 0.25
C GLU A 139 14.43 -15.08 -0.67
N MET A 140 13.88 -14.32 -1.61
CA MET A 140 14.67 -13.44 -2.48
C MET A 140 15.43 -12.41 -1.65
N LEU A 141 14.71 -11.75 -0.75
CA LEU A 141 15.24 -10.66 0.04
C LEU A 141 16.31 -11.13 1.05
N ALA A 142 16.18 -12.33 1.61
CA ALA A 142 17.16 -12.92 2.52
C ALA A 142 18.55 -13.11 1.91
N VAL A 143 18.66 -13.17 0.57
CA VAL A 143 19.95 -13.25 -0.14
C VAL A 143 20.62 -11.88 -0.26
N GLU A 144 19.82 -10.82 -0.41
CA GLU A 144 20.31 -9.47 -0.74
C GLU A 144 20.40 -8.54 0.47
N PHE A 145 19.62 -8.80 1.52
CA PHE A 145 19.51 -7.93 2.69
C PHE A 145 19.62 -8.72 3.98
N ASP A 146 20.44 -8.22 4.91
CA ASP A 146 20.45 -8.72 6.28
C ASP A 146 19.28 -8.11 7.05
N PHE A 147 18.19 -8.87 7.19
CA PHE A 147 17.08 -8.44 8.03
C PHE A 147 17.31 -8.68 9.52
N ALA A 148 18.37 -9.38 9.94
CA ALA A 148 18.61 -9.67 11.36
C ALA A 148 18.92 -8.40 12.17
N GLU A 149 19.43 -7.35 11.53
CA GLU A 149 19.58 -6.05 12.18
C GLU A 149 18.21 -5.34 12.21
N GLY A 150 17.72 -5.07 13.43
CA GLY A 150 16.49 -4.30 13.63
C GLY A 150 16.65 -2.81 13.47
N LEU A 151 15.52 -2.10 13.44
CA LEU A 151 15.52 -0.64 13.42
C LEU A 151 16.06 -0.12 14.76
N ALA A 152 16.89 0.93 14.72
CA ALA A 152 17.48 1.49 15.93
C ALA A 152 16.44 2.14 16.87
N GLU A 153 15.40 2.76 16.31
CA GLU A 153 14.35 3.44 17.06
C GLU A 153 13.04 3.40 16.27
N VAL A 154 11.97 3.00 16.96
CA VAL A 154 10.62 2.88 16.40
C VAL A 154 9.62 3.36 17.43
N HIS A 155 8.67 4.18 16.98
CA HIS A 155 7.50 4.54 17.76
C HIS A 155 6.25 4.06 17.04
N THR A 156 5.33 3.49 17.80
CA THR A 156 4.05 3.00 17.31
C THR A 156 2.93 3.51 18.17
N GLU A 157 1.85 3.96 17.54
CA GLU A 157 0.65 4.39 18.24
C GLU A 157 -0.56 3.81 17.53
N PHE A 158 -1.47 3.23 18.30
CA PHE A 158 -2.76 2.77 17.79
C PHE A 158 -3.88 3.54 18.44
N TYR A 159 -4.85 3.96 17.64
CA TYR A 159 -6.08 4.58 18.10
C TYR A 159 -7.22 4.32 17.10
N ILE A 160 -8.46 4.56 17.52
CA ILE A 160 -9.58 4.66 16.59
C ILE A 160 -9.69 6.12 16.15
N ASP A 161 -9.53 6.37 14.85
CA ASP A 161 -9.59 7.73 14.34
C ASP A 161 -10.98 8.34 14.61
N PRO A 162 -11.07 9.47 15.33
CA PRO A 162 -12.36 10.02 15.74
C PRO A 162 -13.15 10.64 14.58
N VAL A 163 -12.48 10.95 13.47
CA VAL A 163 -13.10 11.52 12.27
C VAL A 163 -13.51 10.40 11.31
N PHE A 164 -12.66 9.39 11.16
CA PHE A 164 -12.86 8.33 10.18
C PHE A 164 -13.48 7.06 10.75
N HIS A 165 -13.52 6.93 12.07
CA HIS A 165 -13.98 5.75 12.81
C HIS A 165 -13.30 4.46 12.36
N LEU A 166 -12.03 4.56 11.93
CA LEU A 166 -11.22 3.45 11.50
C LEU A 166 -10.07 3.19 12.48
N PRO A 167 -9.76 1.91 12.76
CA PRO A 167 -8.51 1.53 13.40
C PRO A 167 -7.32 2.12 12.66
N THR A 168 -6.46 2.82 13.39
CA THR A 168 -5.32 3.52 12.82
C THR A 168 -4.07 3.14 13.58
N LEU A 169 -3.02 2.81 12.84
CA LEU A 169 -1.69 2.56 13.36
C LEU A 169 -0.71 3.56 12.74
N ILE A 170 -0.05 4.31 13.60
CA ILE A 170 1.07 5.16 13.24
C ILE A 170 2.36 4.40 13.52
N ILE A 171 3.30 4.43 12.56
CA ILE A 171 4.66 3.91 12.72
C ILE A 171 5.63 5.04 12.37
N GLU A 172 6.50 5.40 13.30
CA GLU A 172 7.57 6.37 13.10
C GLU A 172 8.93 5.72 13.31
N ALA A 173 9.84 5.97 12.38
CA ALA A 173 11.21 5.49 12.46
C ALA A 173 12.14 6.38 11.63
N LYS A 174 13.45 6.16 11.77
CA LYS A 174 14.41 6.69 10.80
C LYS A 174 14.10 6.11 9.41
N GLY A 175 14.08 6.99 8.42
CA GLY A 175 13.98 6.61 7.02
C GLY A 175 15.23 5.85 6.63
N GLN A 176 15.06 4.57 6.31
CA GLN A 176 16.13 3.71 5.82
C GLN A 176 15.60 2.76 4.75
N GLU A 177 16.53 2.15 4.03
CA GLU A 177 16.22 1.13 3.04
C GLU A 177 15.47 -0.05 3.70
N GLY A 178 14.46 -0.56 3.00
CA GLY A 178 13.61 -1.64 3.48
C GLY A 178 12.61 -1.31 4.59
N LEU A 179 12.50 -0.06 5.08
CA LEU A 179 11.52 0.31 6.10
C LEU A 179 10.08 -0.05 5.72
N LEU A 180 9.66 0.25 4.48
CA LEU A 180 8.30 -0.04 4.01
C LEU A 180 8.03 -1.54 3.96
N TYR A 181 8.99 -2.34 3.49
CA TYR A 181 8.89 -3.79 3.50
C TYR A 181 8.75 -4.31 4.93
N ARG A 182 9.68 -3.95 5.83
CA ARG A 182 9.68 -4.38 7.23
C ARG A 182 8.37 -4.01 7.95
N ALA A 183 7.89 -2.78 7.74
CA ALA A 183 6.62 -2.34 8.29
C ALA A 183 5.46 -3.20 7.77
N MET A 184 5.31 -3.34 6.45
CA MET A 184 4.20 -4.12 5.90
C MET A 184 4.29 -5.62 6.22
N TYR A 185 5.50 -6.15 6.36
CA TYR A 185 5.73 -7.52 6.81
C TYR A 185 5.28 -7.70 8.27
N ALA A 186 5.60 -6.77 9.17
CA ALA A 186 5.09 -6.78 10.54
C ALA A 186 3.55 -6.64 10.61
N ILE A 187 2.94 -5.83 9.72
CA ILE A 187 1.48 -5.71 9.58
C ILE A 187 0.86 -7.04 9.12
N TRP A 188 1.47 -7.71 8.14
CA TRP A 188 1.01 -9.00 7.66
C TRP A 188 1.10 -10.08 8.75
N GLN A 189 2.15 -10.08 9.56
CA GLN A 189 2.30 -11.03 10.67
C GLN A 189 1.22 -10.88 11.77
N GLU A 190 0.57 -9.73 11.86
CA GLU A 190 -0.61 -9.51 12.72
C GLU A 190 -1.94 -9.77 11.96
N ASP A 191 -1.88 -10.25 10.71
CA ASP A 191 -2.98 -10.48 9.77
C ASP A 191 -3.91 -9.27 9.62
N LEU A 192 -3.30 -8.09 9.50
CA LEU A 192 -3.99 -6.82 9.34
C LEU A 192 -4.11 -6.46 7.86
N LEU A 193 -5.29 -5.97 7.48
CA LEU A 193 -5.58 -5.52 6.13
C LEU A 193 -5.48 -3.98 6.05
N VAL A 194 -4.59 -3.47 5.21
CA VAL A 194 -4.43 -2.02 5.02
C VAL A 194 -5.49 -1.51 4.03
N ILE A 195 -6.32 -0.58 4.49
CA ILE A 195 -7.38 0.07 3.71
C ILE A 195 -6.93 1.42 3.17
N ASN A 196 -6.06 2.12 3.89
CA ASN A 196 -5.44 3.35 3.42
C ASN A 196 -4.06 3.49 4.06
N ALA A 197 -3.11 4.05 3.32
CA ALA A 197 -1.76 4.29 3.81
C ALA A 197 -1.27 5.66 3.31
N ASN A 198 -0.68 6.42 4.23
CA ASN A 198 0.03 7.65 3.94
C ASN A 198 1.47 7.55 4.44
N LEU A 199 2.41 7.97 3.59
CA LEU A 199 3.83 8.08 3.93
C LEU A 199 4.21 9.56 3.98
N VAL A 200 4.68 10.01 5.13
CA VAL A 200 5.23 11.35 5.33
C VAL A 200 6.71 11.20 5.68
N SER A 201 7.57 11.98 5.05
CA SER A 201 9.02 11.95 5.31
C SER A 201 9.54 13.35 5.59
N TRP A 202 10.37 13.50 6.63
CA TRP A 202 10.98 14.78 7.01
C TRP A 202 12.32 14.55 7.69
N ARG A 203 13.34 15.33 7.32
CA ARG A 203 14.67 15.32 7.98
C ARG A 203 15.27 13.92 8.23
N GLY A 204 15.06 12.98 7.30
CA GLY A 204 15.55 11.60 7.44
C GLY A 204 14.69 10.68 8.30
N ASN A 205 13.53 11.14 8.77
CA ASN A 205 12.50 10.32 9.43
C ASN A 205 11.35 10.00 8.47
N ALA A 206 10.63 8.94 8.77
CA ALA A 206 9.41 8.54 8.08
C ALA A 206 8.30 8.24 9.09
N ARG A 207 7.08 8.68 8.76
CA ARG A 207 5.83 8.35 9.43
C ARG A 207 4.92 7.64 8.45
N LEU A 208 4.52 6.44 8.80
CA LEU A 208 3.45 5.70 8.16
C LEU A 208 2.18 5.87 8.97
N ILE A 209 1.10 6.27 8.31
CA ILE A 209 -0.24 6.33 8.90
C ILE A 209 -1.07 5.30 8.13
N LEU A 210 -1.49 4.25 8.83
CA LEU A 210 -2.18 3.11 8.25
C LEU A 210 -3.58 3.02 8.83
N TYR A 211 -4.59 2.97 7.96
CA TYR A 211 -5.96 2.64 8.32
C TYR A 211 -6.19 1.16 8.05
N LEU A 212 -6.71 0.46 9.05
CA LEU A 212 -6.62 -1.00 9.12
C LEU A 212 -7.98 -1.65 9.36
N PHE A 213 -8.13 -2.85 8.81
CA PHE A 213 -9.05 -3.86 9.33
C PHE A 213 -8.26 -5.04 9.89
N GLY A 214 -8.87 -5.77 10.80
CA GLY A 214 -8.35 -7.03 11.32
C GLY A 214 -8.63 -8.20 10.36
N PRO A 215 -8.38 -9.42 10.83
CA PRO A 215 -8.66 -10.63 10.10
C PRO A 215 -10.11 -10.68 9.62
N ASN A 216 -10.33 -11.29 8.45
CA ASN A 216 -11.64 -11.40 7.80
C ASN A 216 -12.36 -10.04 7.63
N GLU A 217 -11.60 -8.98 7.38
CA GLU A 217 -12.14 -7.64 7.04
C GLU A 217 -12.96 -7.02 8.19
N SER A 218 -12.67 -7.44 9.43
CA SER A 218 -13.39 -7.00 10.63
C SER A 218 -12.82 -5.70 11.23
N ALA A 219 -13.67 -4.94 11.93
CA ALA A 219 -13.19 -3.80 12.72
C ALA A 219 -12.33 -4.31 13.89
N ILE A 220 -11.21 -3.63 14.14
CA ILE A 220 -10.30 -3.96 15.26
C ILE A 220 -10.82 -3.29 16.53
N PRO A 221 -11.14 -4.05 17.59
CA PRO A 221 -11.51 -3.47 18.88
C PRO A 221 -10.38 -2.64 19.50
N GLU A 222 -10.73 -1.51 20.12
CA GLU A 222 -9.76 -0.59 20.74
C GLU A 222 -8.85 -1.28 21.77
N TYR A 223 -9.38 -2.21 22.57
CA TYR A 223 -8.62 -2.91 23.59
C TYR A 223 -7.49 -3.81 23.03
N LEU A 224 -7.55 -4.18 21.74
CA LEU A 224 -6.46 -4.92 21.07
C LEU A 224 -5.38 -3.99 20.52
N GLY A 225 -5.69 -2.69 20.39
CA GLY A 225 -4.84 -1.71 19.74
C GLY A 225 -3.44 -1.59 20.32
N GLN A 226 -3.34 -1.48 21.64
CA GLN A 226 -2.05 -1.36 22.32
C GLN A 226 -1.17 -2.60 22.14
N ARG A 227 -1.78 -3.80 22.11
CA ARG A 227 -1.06 -5.05 21.83
C ARG A 227 -0.52 -5.06 20.41
N ILE A 228 -1.35 -4.69 19.43
CA ILE A 228 -0.96 -4.62 18.02
C ILE A 228 0.21 -3.63 17.83
N ALA A 229 0.09 -2.42 18.38
CA ALA A 229 1.15 -1.43 18.29
C ALA A 229 2.47 -1.95 18.88
N SER A 230 2.41 -2.56 20.07
CA SER A 230 3.60 -3.12 20.74
C SER A 230 4.22 -4.26 19.93
N ASN A 231 3.42 -5.21 19.45
CA ASN A 231 3.91 -6.32 18.62
C ASN A 231 4.60 -5.83 17.34
N VAL A 232 3.98 -4.86 16.63
CA VAL A 232 4.57 -4.28 15.42
C VAL A 232 5.89 -3.58 15.74
N ARG A 233 5.95 -2.81 16.84
CA ARG A 233 7.19 -2.17 17.28
C ARG A 233 8.28 -3.19 17.58
N ASP A 234 7.97 -4.20 18.38
CA ASP A 234 8.95 -5.19 18.85
C ASP A 234 9.50 -6.00 17.66
N ARG A 235 8.66 -6.37 16.68
CA ARG A 235 9.09 -6.97 15.40
C ARG A 235 10.03 -6.05 14.61
N LEU A 236 9.72 -4.75 14.54
CA LEU A 236 10.56 -3.78 13.81
C LEU A 236 11.90 -3.52 14.51
N LEU A 237 11.94 -3.58 15.84
CA LEU A 237 13.15 -3.50 16.64
C LEU A 237 13.95 -4.82 16.66
N HIS A 238 13.41 -5.92 16.10
CA HIS A 238 13.94 -7.29 16.26
C HIS A 238 14.07 -7.73 17.72
N LEU A 239 13.11 -7.30 18.54
CA LEU A 239 12.93 -7.80 19.90
C LEU A 239 11.97 -9.00 19.83
N SER A 240 12.50 -10.18 19.51
CA SER A 240 11.77 -11.45 19.54
C SER A 240 12.00 -12.19 20.85
#